data_AF-A0A388QQH2-F1
#
_entry.id   AF-A0A388QQH2-F1
#
_cell.length_a   1.000
_cell.length_b   1.000
_cell.length_c   1.000
_cell.angle_alpha   90.00
_cell.angle_beta   90.00
_cell.angle_gamma   90.00
#
_symmetry.space_group_name_H-M   'P 1'
#
loop_
_entity.id
_entity.type
_entity.pdbx_description
1 polymer ?
#
loop_
_entity_poly.entity_id
_entity_poly.type
_entity_poly.pdbx_seq_one_letter_code
_entity_poly.pdbx_strand_id
1 'polypeptide(L)'
;MTPEDVASLASKAGYQNTNTLSPDELAEETIPVGGTPRRCQRLKMESFTIVDPPFVTKQTIILRGIVWRDDTQPFGVMQAKWSEKSIKGDKVSTEEKVLTLMAQGKDETPPPPLDHGEEFSMWRLIFKR
;
A
#
# COMPACT_ATOMS: atom_id res chain seq x y z
N MET A 1 -5.22 -13.60 -18.54
CA MET A 1 -4.52 -12.33 -18.82
C MET A 1 -3.09 -12.51 -18.35
N THR A 2 -2.13 -12.38 -19.26
CA THR A 2 -0.71 -12.55 -18.97
C THR A 2 -0.08 -11.23 -18.51
N PRO A 3 1.11 -11.25 -17.86
CA PRO A 3 1.84 -10.03 -17.54
C PRO A 3 2.14 -9.15 -18.77
N GLU A 4 2.35 -9.78 -19.93
CA GLU A 4 2.57 -9.08 -21.21
C GLU A 4 1.32 -8.35 -21.69
N ASP A 5 0.13 -8.95 -21.52
CA ASP A 5 -1.14 -8.31 -21.85
C ASP A 5 -1.35 -7.04 -21.00
N VAL A 6 -1.04 -7.11 -19.70
CA VAL A 6 -1.16 -5.97 -18.77
C VAL A 6 -0.19 -4.86 -19.16
N ALA A 7 1.08 -5.20 -19.45
CA ALA A 7 2.08 -4.24 -19.87
C ALA A 7 1.71 -3.55 -21.20
N SER A 8 1.18 -4.33 -22.16
CA SER A 8 0.70 -3.82 -23.44
C SER A 8 -0.49 -2.86 -23.29
N LEU A 9 -1.47 -3.22 -22.45
CA LEU A 9 -2.62 -2.35 -22.16
C LEU A 9 -2.19 -1.08 -21.42
N ALA A 10 -1.31 -1.19 -20.43
CA ALA A 10 -0.76 -0.04 -19.72
C ALA A 10 -0.02 0.91 -20.66
N SER A 11 0.83 0.38 -21.55
CA SER A 11 1.54 1.17 -22.56
C SER A 11 0.58 1.90 -23.50
N LYS A 12 -0.46 1.21 -24.02
CA LYS A 12 -1.49 1.83 -24.87
C LYS A 12 -2.31 2.91 -24.14
N ALA A 13 -2.48 2.77 -22.82
CA ALA A 13 -3.13 3.76 -21.98
C ALA A 13 -2.21 4.94 -21.59
N GLY A 14 -0.95 4.96 -22.05
CA GLY A 14 0.03 5.97 -21.67
C GLY A 14 0.48 5.86 -20.21
N TYR A 15 0.34 4.69 -19.60
CA TYR A 15 0.73 4.41 -18.22
C TYR A 15 2.17 3.87 -18.18
N GLN A 16 3.02 4.54 -17.42
CA GLN A 16 4.38 4.10 -17.13
C GLN A 16 4.62 4.19 -15.64
N ASN A 17 5.23 3.15 -15.07
CA ASN A 17 5.55 3.12 -13.65
C ASN A 17 6.95 2.51 -13.45
N THR A 18 7.73 3.14 -12.60
CA THR A 18 9.02 2.64 -12.13
C THR A 18 9.04 2.74 -10.61
N ASN A 19 9.41 1.65 -9.95
CA ASN A 19 9.52 1.59 -8.50
C ASN A 19 10.89 1.03 -8.15
N THR A 20 11.64 1.75 -7.33
CA THR A 20 12.91 1.32 -6.79
C THR A 20 12.86 1.32 -5.27
N LEU A 21 13.47 0.29 -4.69
CA LEU A 21 13.70 0.18 -3.26
C LEU A 21 15.16 -0.24 -3.10
N SER A 22 15.99 0.67 -2.59
CA SER A 22 17.44 0.46 -2.47
C SER A 22 17.89 0.67 -1.03
N PRO A 23 19.04 0.12 -0.61
CA PRO A 23 19.65 0.48 0.66
C PRO A 23 19.80 2.00 0.81
N ASP A 24 19.46 2.53 1.98
CA ASP A 24 19.76 3.92 2.33
C ASP A 24 21.21 4.04 2.85
N GLU A 25 21.76 5.25 2.90
CA GLU A 25 23.11 5.50 3.43
C GLU A 25 23.24 5.03 4.89
N LEU A 26 22.17 5.20 5.66
CA LEU A 26 21.98 4.55 6.94
C LEU A 26 21.39 3.17 6.67
N ALA A 27 22.23 2.12 6.70
CA ALA A 27 21.77 0.77 6.42
C ALA A 27 20.76 0.26 7.46
N GLU A 28 20.88 0.72 8.71
CA GLU A 28 20.03 0.30 9.82
C GLU A 28 19.75 1.45 10.79
N GLU A 29 18.54 1.45 11.37
CA GLU A 29 18.09 2.44 12.34
C GLU A 29 17.16 1.79 13.37
N THR A 30 17.29 2.18 14.64
CA THR A 30 16.34 1.78 15.68
C THR A 30 15.22 2.81 15.80
N ILE A 31 13.99 2.40 15.49
CA ILE A 31 12.81 3.28 15.55
C ILE A 31 11.79 2.79 16.58
N PRO A 32 11.05 3.71 17.24
CA PRO A 32 9.93 3.34 18.10
C PRO A 32 8.71 2.98 17.24
N VAL A 33 8.27 1.72 17.30
CA VAL A 33 7.11 1.21 16.55
C VAL A 33 6.16 0.55 17.53
N GLY A 34 4.92 1.03 17.61
CA GLY A 34 3.94 0.53 18.59
C GLY A 34 4.42 0.61 20.05
N GLY A 35 5.24 1.61 20.39
CA GLY A 35 5.81 1.79 21.73
C GLY A 35 7.02 0.90 22.06
N THR A 36 7.46 0.03 21.16
CA THR A 36 8.65 -0.82 21.35
C THR A 36 9.77 -0.38 20.40
N PRO A 37 11.02 -0.23 20.88
CA PRO A 37 12.17 0.03 20.00
C PRO A 37 12.46 -1.20 19.13
N ARG A 38 12.60 -0.99 17.82
CA ARG A 38 12.88 -2.04 16.83
C ARG A 38 14.05 -1.63 15.94
N ARG A 39 15.04 -2.50 15.81
CA ARG A 39 16.15 -2.34 14.86
C ARG A 39 15.65 -2.72 13.47
N CYS A 40 15.64 -1.77 12.55
CA CYS A 40 15.10 -1.93 11.21
C CYS A 40 16.18 -1.67 10.16
N GLN A 41 16.16 -2.40 9.06
CA GLN A 41 16.86 -2.03 7.84
C GLN A 41 16.17 -0.82 7.24
N ARG A 42 16.96 0.19 6.85
CA ARG A 42 16.42 1.41 6.27
C ARG A 42 16.69 1.45 4.77
N LEU A 43 15.62 1.64 4.00
CA LEU A 43 15.61 1.57 2.54
C LEU A 43 15.06 2.87 1.96
N LYS A 44 15.69 3.34 0.90
CA LYS A 44 15.20 4.46 0.09
C LYS A 44 14.17 3.95 -0.91
N MET A 45 13.00 4.58 -0.90
CA MET A 45 11.90 4.30 -1.81
C MET A 45 11.77 5.45 -2.81
N GLU A 46 11.80 5.12 -4.09
CA GLU A 46 11.44 6.04 -5.16
C GLU A 46 10.43 5.37 -6.09
N SER A 47 9.29 6.02 -6.31
CA SER A 47 8.29 5.61 -7.29
C SER A 47 8.01 6.77 -8.22
N PHE A 48 7.96 6.48 -9.51
CA PHE A 48 7.65 7.45 -10.53
C PHE A 48 6.61 6.86 -11.46
N THR A 49 5.44 7.50 -11.50
CA THR A 49 4.29 7.10 -12.31
C THR A 49 3.94 8.23 -13.27
N ILE A 50 3.88 7.92 -14.56
CA ILE A 50 3.35 8.81 -15.60
C ILE A 50 2.03 8.22 -16.10
N VAL A 51 1.03 9.07 -16.22
CA VAL A 51 -0.26 8.77 -16.86
C VAL A 51 -0.49 9.82 -17.95
N ASP A 52 -0.31 9.42 -19.21
CA ASP A 52 -0.33 10.32 -20.38
C ASP A 52 -1.29 9.80 -21.49
N PRO A 53 -2.60 9.71 -21.22
CA PRO A 53 -3.58 9.25 -22.19
C PRO A 53 -3.90 10.36 -23.22
N PRO A 54 -4.35 10.01 -24.44
CA PRO A 54 -4.52 10.96 -25.54
C PRO A 54 -5.60 12.04 -25.34
N PHE A 55 -6.53 11.87 -24.39
CA PHE A 55 -7.69 12.75 -24.22
C PHE A 55 -7.74 13.46 -22.86
N VAL A 56 -6.75 13.26 -21.98
CA VAL A 56 -6.71 13.86 -20.63
C VAL A 56 -5.35 14.48 -20.40
N THR A 57 -5.30 15.54 -19.61
CA THR A 57 -4.03 16.17 -19.21
C THR A 57 -3.12 15.15 -18.53
N LYS A 58 -1.88 15.07 -19.03
CA LYS A 58 -0.79 14.30 -18.43
C LYS A 58 -0.71 14.52 -16.93
N GLN A 59 -0.58 13.43 -16.21
CA GLN A 59 -0.34 13.42 -14.77
C GLN A 59 0.96 12.68 -14.46
N THR A 60 1.77 13.27 -13.59
CA THR A 60 3.00 12.64 -13.07
C THR A 60 2.90 12.57 -11.55
N ILE A 61 3.14 11.40 -10.99
CA ILE A 61 3.16 11.16 -9.55
C ILE A 61 4.56 10.68 -9.18
N ILE A 62 5.18 11.36 -8.22
CA ILE A 62 6.51 11.05 -7.72
C ILE A 62 6.40 10.77 -6.23
N LEU A 63 6.73 9.55 -5.80
CA LEU A 63 6.85 9.19 -4.40
C LEU A 63 8.33 9.10 -4.05
N ARG A 64 8.77 9.79 -3.00
CA ARG A 64 10.13 9.70 -2.48
C ARG A 64 10.11 9.62 -0.98
N GLY A 65 10.75 8.59 -0.43
CA GLY A 65 10.69 8.35 1.00
C GLY A 65 11.66 7.31 1.50
N ILE A 66 11.46 6.96 2.75
CA ILE A 66 12.21 5.98 3.50
C ILE A 66 11.25 4.91 4.02
N VAL A 67 11.66 3.65 3.92
CA VAL A 67 10.95 2.49 4.45
C VAL A 67 11.86 1.82 5.47
N TRP A 68 11.35 1.61 6.68
CA TRP A 68 12.00 0.84 7.72
C TRP A 68 11.43 -0.57 7.71
N ARG A 69 12.30 -1.56 7.51
CA ARG A 69 11.94 -2.97 7.40
C ARG A 69 12.54 -3.82 8.51
N ASP A 70 11.78 -4.80 8.95
CA ASP A 70 12.22 -5.85 9.86
C ASP A 70 11.62 -7.17 9.36
N ASP A 71 12.46 -8.03 8.80
CA ASP A 71 12.03 -9.29 8.17
C ASP A 71 11.51 -10.32 9.19
N THR A 72 11.61 -10.05 10.50
CA THR A 72 10.99 -10.89 11.53
C THR A 72 9.48 -10.65 11.68
N GLN A 73 8.92 -9.64 11.03
CA GLN A 73 7.50 -9.30 11.12
C GLN A 73 6.72 -9.61 9.84
N PRO A 74 5.40 -9.90 9.95
CA PRO A 74 4.53 -10.02 8.79
C PRO A 74 4.61 -8.79 7.88
N PHE A 75 4.71 -9.00 6.57
CA PHE A 75 4.88 -7.96 5.52
C PHE A 75 6.19 -7.14 5.60
N GLY A 76 6.97 -7.29 6.67
CA GLY A 76 8.34 -6.78 6.78
C GLY A 76 8.49 -5.27 6.85
N VAL A 77 7.41 -4.47 6.87
CA VAL A 77 7.45 -2.98 6.89
C VAL A 77 6.97 -2.47 8.25
N MET A 78 7.86 -1.82 8.99
CA MET A 78 7.59 -1.29 10.33
C MET A 78 7.07 0.14 10.28
N GLN A 79 7.67 0.94 9.41
CA GLN A 79 7.27 2.31 9.16
C GLN A 79 7.65 2.66 7.72
N ALA A 80 6.90 3.55 7.10
CA ALA A 80 7.27 4.20 5.84
C ALA A 80 6.90 5.67 5.94
N LYS A 81 7.80 6.54 5.47
CA LYS A 81 7.59 7.99 5.40
C LYS A 81 7.94 8.44 4.00
N TRP A 82 7.04 9.12 3.31
CA TRP A 82 7.32 9.59 1.95
C TRP A 82 6.62 10.91 1.65
N SER A 83 7.20 11.64 0.70
CA SER A 83 6.56 12.75 0.02
C SER A 83 5.94 12.23 -1.27
N GLU A 84 4.69 12.64 -1.53
CA GLU A 84 3.96 12.41 -2.76
C GLU A 84 3.80 13.73 -3.49
N LYS A 85 4.48 13.87 -4.63
CA LYS A 85 4.35 15.02 -5.52
C LYS A 85 3.51 14.64 -6.74
N SER A 86 2.39 15.32 -6.94
CA SER A 86 1.51 15.15 -8.10
C SER A 86 1.56 16.40 -8.98
N ILE A 87 1.79 16.21 -10.28
CA ILE A 87 1.84 17.25 -11.30
C ILE A 87 0.78 16.93 -12.36
N LYS A 88 -0.17 17.84 -12.58
CA LYS A 88 -1.23 17.69 -13.60
C LYS A 88 -1.50 19.02 -14.27
N GLY A 89 -1.04 19.18 -15.51
CA GLY A 89 -1.00 20.49 -16.17
C GLY A 89 -0.19 21.48 -15.34
N ASP A 90 -0.77 22.64 -15.04
CA ASP A 90 -0.12 23.68 -14.23
C ASP A 90 -0.27 23.46 -12.70
N LYS A 91 -1.01 22.42 -12.29
CA LYS A 91 -1.23 22.12 -10.87
C LYS A 91 -0.14 21.22 -10.33
N VAL A 92 0.52 21.67 -9.26
CA VAL A 92 1.48 20.89 -8.49
C VAL A 92 1.00 20.78 -7.05
N SER A 93 0.91 19.56 -6.53
CA SER A 93 0.61 19.28 -5.12
C SER A 93 1.72 18.43 -4.52
N THR A 94 2.07 18.69 -3.26
CA THR A 94 3.00 17.85 -2.50
C THR A 94 2.39 17.54 -1.14
N GLU A 95 2.33 16.26 -0.78
CA GLU A 95 1.80 15.77 0.50
C GLU A 95 2.82 14.86 1.17
N GLU A 96 2.99 14.98 2.49
CA GLU A 96 3.79 14.06 3.28
C GLU A 96 2.90 12.99 3.90
N LYS A 97 3.32 11.73 3.80
CA LYS A 97 2.58 10.57 4.29
C LYS A 97 3.47 9.74 5.21
N VAL A 98 2.84 9.20 6.25
CA VAL A 98 3.49 8.30 7.21
C VAL A 98 2.58 7.10 7.42
N LEU A 99 3.14 5.91 7.20
CA LEU A 99 2.55 4.63 7.53
C LEU A 99 3.36 4.04 8.69
N THR A 100 2.73 3.64 9.78
CA THR A 100 3.40 2.94 10.89
C THR A 100 2.62 1.68 11.21
N LEU A 101 3.33 0.58 11.42
CA LEU A 101 2.73 -0.65 11.92
C LEU A 101 2.28 -0.41 13.36
N MET A 102 0.99 -0.17 13.53
CA MET A 102 0.34 -0.21 14.84
C MET A 102 0.22 -1.68 15.23
N ALA A 103 0.50 -2.01 16.49
CA ALA A 103 0.61 -3.37 17.06
C ALA A 103 -0.18 -4.45 16.30
N GLN A 104 0.45 -5.61 16.06
CA GLN A 104 -0.11 -6.78 15.37
C GLN A 104 -1.61 -6.91 15.64
N GLY A 105 -2.42 -6.44 14.69
CA GLY A 105 -3.83 -6.77 14.65
C GLY A 105 -3.89 -8.27 14.45
N LYS A 106 -4.00 -9.02 15.55
CA LYS A 106 -4.88 -10.18 15.50
C LYS A 106 -6.21 -9.55 15.11
N ASP A 107 -6.60 -9.74 13.85
CA ASP A 107 -8.01 -9.78 13.54
C ASP A 107 -8.54 -10.82 14.55
N GLU A 108 -9.22 -10.35 15.59
CA GLU A 108 -9.84 -11.25 16.54
C GLU A 108 -10.75 -12.09 15.67
N THR A 109 -10.37 -13.35 15.46
CA THR A 109 -11.09 -14.31 14.61
C THR A 109 -12.57 -13.99 14.76
N PRO A 110 -13.27 -13.58 13.68
CA PRO A 110 -14.68 -13.22 13.84
C PRO A 110 -15.33 -14.39 14.58
N PRO A 111 -16.12 -14.12 15.63
CA PRO A 111 -16.71 -15.19 16.42
C PRO A 111 -17.33 -16.18 15.43
N PRO A 112 -17.12 -17.49 15.61
CA PRO A 112 -17.66 -18.48 14.68
C PRO A 112 -19.12 -18.13 14.43
N PRO A 113 -19.58 -18.20 13.15
CA PRO A 113 -20.95 -17.80 12.82
C PRO A 113 -21.89 -18.47 13.82
N LEU A 114 -22.83 -17.69 14.36
CA LEU A 114 -23.85 -18.19 15.28
C LEU A 114 -24.36 -19.52 14.74
N ASP A 115 -24.11 -20.61 15.47
CA ASP A 115 -24.61 -21.92 15.11
C ASP A 115 -26.12 -21.87 15.31
N HIS A 116 -26.82 -21.60 14.22
CA HIS A 116 -28.26 -21.52 14.24
C HIS A 116 -28.92 -22.92 14.15
N GLY A 117 -28.12 -23.99 14.25
CA GLY A 117 -28.56 -25.37 14.06
C GLY A 117 -29.01 -25.65 12.63
N GLU A 118 -29.21 -26.92 12.29
CA GLU A 118 -29.65 -27.37 10.95
C GLU A 118 -31.02 -26.80 10.53
N GLU A 119 -31.75 -26.15 11.44
CA GLU A 119 -33.10 -25.62 11.19
C GLU A 119 -33.13 -24.17 10.73
N PHE A 120 -31.99 -23.46 10.73
CA PHE A 120 -31.98 -22.05 10.35
C PHE A 120 -31.80 -21.86 8.85
N SER A 121 -32.86 -21.34 8.25
CA SER A 121 -32.89 -20.95 6.85
C SER A 121 -33.15 -19.45 6.77
N MET A 122 -32.23 -18.71 6.12
CA MET A 122 -32.41 -17.28 5.79
C MET A 122 -33.74 -17.00 5.08
N TRP A 123 -34.32 -18.00 4.41
CA TRP A 123 -35.61 -17.90 3.75
C TRP A 123 -36.79 -17.65 4.71
N ARG A 124 -36.69 -18.01 6.00
CA ARG A 124 -37.74 -17.70 6.99
C ARG A 124 -37.84 -16.21 7.31
N LEU A 125 -36.71 -15.48 7.31
CA LEU A 125 -36.69 -14.02 7.51
C LEU A 125 -37.34 -13.26 6.35
N ILE A 126 -37.21 -13.78 5.13
CA ILE A 126 -37.79 -13.17 3.92
C ILE A 126 -39.30 -13.41 3.85
N PHE A 127 -39.79 -14.57 4.31
CA PHE A 127 -41.19 -14.97 4.10
C PHE A 127 -42.11 -14.87 5.33
N LYS A 128 -41.65 -14.37 6.49
CA LYS A 128 -42.43 -14.25 7.75
C LYS A 128 -43.38 -15.45 7.98
N ARG A 129 -42.81 -16.65 7.95
CA ARG A 129 -43.44 -17.86 8.48
C ARG A 129 -42.50 -18.51 9.48
#